data_AF-A0A538B2D1-F1
#
_entry.id   AF-A0A538B2D1-F1
#
_cell.length_a   1.000
_cell.length_b   1.000
_cell.length_c   1.000
_cell.angle_alpha   90.00
_cell.angle_beta   90.00
_cell.angle_gamma   90.00
#
_symmetry.space_group_name_H-M   'P 1'
#
loop_
_entity.id
_entity.type
_entity.pdbx_description
1 polymer ?
#
loop_
_entity_poly.entity_id
_entity_poly.type
_entity_poly.pdbx_seq_one_letter_code
_entity_poly.pdbx_strand_id
1 'polypeptide(L)' 'MADGTYDAIVVDAERVEDGVRLELTITAGPNKGDVVAVRATHLTMDPVNVLGIPARIVVTNNTPRVEFER' A
#
# COMPACT_ATOMS: atom_id res chain seq x y z
N MET A 1 -3.03 0.74 12.47
CA MET A 1 -2.13 1.90 12.35
C MET A 1 -2.87 3.13 12.84
N ALA A 2 -2.17 4.12 13.39
CA ALA A 2 -2.79 5.39 13.73
C ALA A 2 -3.18 6.17 12.46
N ASP A 3 -4.07 7.15 12.59
CA ASP A 3 -4.34 8.09 11.51
C ASP A 3 -3.07 8.89 11.18
N GLY A 4 -2.79 9.06 9.88
CA GLY A 4 -1.56 9.68 9.41
C GLY A 4 -1.14 9.21 8.02
N THR A 5 0.06 9.60 7.65
CA THR A 5 0.64 9.36 6.33
C THR A 5 1.97 8.61 6.47
N TYR A 6 2.14 7.57 5.67
CA TYR A 6 3.30 6.68 5.71
C TYR A 6 3.86 6.50 4.31
N ASP A 7 5.13 6.84 4.11
CA ASP A 7 5.82 6.53 2.86
C ASP A 7 6.20 5.05 2.85
N ALA A 8 5.96 4.38 1.73
CA ALA A 8 6.07 2.93 1.59
C ALA A 8 6.51 2.52 0.18
N ILE A 9 6.79 1.23 0.02
CA ILE A 9 7.06 0.61 -1.28
C ILE A 9 6.29 -0.70 -1.38
N VAL A 10 5.73 -1.01 -2.56
CA VAL A 10 5.06 -2.29 -2.80
C VAL A 10 6.09 -3.40 -2.88
N VAL A 11 5.97 -4.41 -2.03
CA VAL A 11 6.86 -5.59 -2.01
C VAL A 11 6.17 -6.85 -2.51
N ASP A 12 4.85 -6.91 -2.43
CA ASP A 12 4.05 -7.97 -3.02
C ASP A 12 2.70 -7.44 -3.53
N ALA A 13 2.16 -8.11 -4.55
CA ALA A 13 0.89 -7.78 -5.16
C ALA A 13 0.24 -9.04 -5.74
N GLU A 14 -0.94 -9.39 -5.22
CA GLU A 14 -1.68 -10.59 -5.61
C GLU A 14 -3.10 -10.23 -6.05
N ARG A 15 -3.56 -10.79 -7.18
CA ARG A 15 -4.95 -10.66 -7.61
C ARG A 15 -5.84 -11.53 -6.73
N VAL A 16 -6.88 -10.92 -6.16
CA VAL A 16 -7.90 -11.57 -5.32
C VAL A 16 -9.29 -11.29 -5.89
N GLU A 17 -10.32 -11.99 -5.40
CA GLU A 17 -11.68 -11.93 -5.98
C GLU A 17 -12.23 -10.50 -6.18
N ASP A 18 -12.05 -9.59 -5.20
CA ASP A 18 -12.52 -8.20 -5.28
C ASP A 18 -11.40 -7.15 -5.41
N GLY A 19 -10.29 -7.48 -6.08
CA GLY A 19 -9.25 -6.49 -6.41
C GLY A 19 -7.83 -7.02 -6.32
N VAL A 20 -6.93 -6.20 -5.80
CA VAL A 20 -5.53 -6.58 -5.60
C VAL A 20 -5.18 -6.44 -4.12
N ARG A 21 -4.62 -7.50 -3.53
CA ARG A 21 -3.98 -7.42 -2.21
C ARG A 21 -2.56 -6.92 -2.43
N LEU A 22 -2.22 -5.82 -1.78
CA LEU A 22 -0.88 -5.24 -1.80
C LEU A 22 -0.24 -5.46 -0.43
N GLU A 23 1.03 -5.85 -0.42
CA GLU A 23 1.87 -5.73 0.76
C GLU A 23 2.84 -4.57 0.57
N LEU A 24 2.77 -3.60 1.48
CA LEU A 24 3.56 -2.38 1.43
C LEU A 24 4.49 -2.32 2.64
N THR A 25 5.78 -2.11 2.40
CA THR A 25 6.76 -1.89 3.48
C THR A 25 6.94 -0.41 3.72
N ILE A 26 6.77 0.05 4.97
CA ILE A 26 6.99 1.45 5.35
C ILE A 26 8.49 1.77 5.32
N THR A 27 8.87 2.83 4.63
CA THR A 27 10.28 3.14 4.32
C THR A 27 10.88 4.20 5.26
N ALA A 28 10.06 4.94 5.99
CA ALA A 28 10.48 6.07 6.83
C ALA A 28 9.69 6.21 8.14
N GLY A 29 10.23 7.02 9.05
CA GLY A 29 9.58 7.35 10.32
C GLY A 29 9.60 6.23 11.37
N PRO A 30 8.83 6.39 12.46
CA PRO A 30 8.85 5.46 13.61
C PRO A 30 8.39 4.03 13.31
N ASN A 31 7.64 3.83 12.22
CA ASN A 31 7.10 2.54 11.81
C ASN A 31 7.89 1.92 10.64
N LYS A 32 9.12 2.41 10.39
CA LYS A 32 9.96 1.92 9.29
C LYS A 32 10.21 0.41 9.44
N GLY A 33 10.01 -0.31 8.34
CA GLY A 33 10.16 -1.77 8.28
C GLY A 33 8.86 -2.54 8.53
N ASP A 34 7.81 -1.87 9.01
CA ASP A 34 6.49 -2.50 9.14
C ASP A 34 5.91 -2.84 7.76
N VAL A 35 5.28 -4.01 7.66
CA VAL A 35 4.58 -4.47 6.46
C VAL A 35 3.07 -4.33 6.67
N VAL A 36 2.41 -3.68 5.73
CA VAL A 36 0.98 -3.39 5.77
C VAL A 36 0.31 -4.04 4.57
N ALA A 37 -0.66 -4.92 4.84
CA ALA A 37 -1.52 -5.47 3.80
C ALA A 37 -2.72 -4.54 3.54
N VAL A 38 -2.92 -4.12 2.29
CA VAL A 38 -4.07 -3.30 1.89
C VAL A 38 -4.79 -3.97 0.71
N ARG A 39 -6.12 -3.94 0.74
CA ARG A 39 -6.96 -4.38 -0.38
C ARG A 39 -7.31 -3.20 -1.28
N ALA A 40 -6.74 -3.15 -2.48
CA ALA A 40 -6.99 -2.13 -3.48
C ALA A 40 -8.10 -2.58 -4.44
N THR A 41 -9.35 -2.23 -4.13
CA THR A 41 -10.54 -2.64 -4.91
C THR A 41 -10.70 -1.90 -6.24
N HIS A 42 -10.03 -0.76 -6.40
CA HIS A 42 -10.11 0.10 -7.60
C HIS A 42 -8.81 0.11 -8.42
N LEU A 43 -7.86 -0.78 -8.12
CA LEU A 43 -6.61 -0.86 -8.86
C LEU A 43 -6.84 -1.52 -10.21
N THR A 44 -6.65 -0.77 -11.30
CA THR A 44 -6.80 -1.25 -12.67
C THR A 44 -5.48 -1.77 -13.27
N MET A 45 -4.35 -1.47 -12.64
CA MET A 45 -3.03 -1.93 -13.06
C MET A 45 -2.87 -3.44 -12.82
N ASP A 46 -2.01 -4.07 -13.63
CA ASP A 46 -1.59 -5.46 -13.35
C ASP A 46 -0.80 -5.52 -12.04
N PRO A 47 -1.04 -6.51 -11.15
CA PRO A 47 -0.28 -6.66 -9.91
C PRO A 47 1.24 -6.66 -10.12
N VAL A 48 1.75 -7.28 -11.18
CA VAL A 48 3.20 -7.33 -11.41
C VAL A 48 3.78 -5.94 -11.70
N ASN A 49 2.98 -5.06 -12.31
CA ASN A 49 3.41 -3.73 -12.70
C ASN A 49 3.50 -2.75 -11.53
N VAL A 50 2.92 -3.09 -10.37
CA VAL A 50 2.98 -2.23 -9.18
C VAL A 50 4.09 -2.60 -8.21
N LEU A 51 4.76 -3.74 -8.41
CA LEU A 51 5.88 -4.16 -7.58
C LEU A 51 7.03 -3.15 -7.64
N GLY A 52 7.56 -2.79 -6.48
CA GLY A 52 8.66 -1.82 -6.36
C GLY A 52 8.25 -0.37 -6.58
N ILE A 53 6.98 -0.07 -6.88
CA ILE A 53 6.51 1.32 -7.01
C ILE A 53 6.46 1.96 -5.60
N PRO A 54 7.09 3.14 -5.41
CA PRO A 54 6.90 3.94 -4.22
C PRO A 54 5.44 4.37 -4.07
N ALA A 55 4.93 4.29 -2.86
CA ALA A 55 3.56 4.63 -2.56
C ALA A 55 3.43 5.29 -1.20
N ARG A 56 2.28 5.91 -0.97
CA ARG A 56 1.91 6.51 0.29
C ARG A 56 0.66 5.82 0.83
N ILE A 57 0.73 5.40 2.08
CA ILE A 57 -0.42 4.91 2.83
C ILE A 57 -0.99 6.08 3.61
N VAL A 58 -2.24 6.45 3.33
CA VAL A 58 -2.99 7.47 4.07
C VAL A 58 -4.05 6.78 4.90
N VAL A 59 -3.96 6.91 6.23
CA VAL A 59 -4.94 6.38 7.18
C VAL A 59 -5.77 7.52 7.73
N THR A 60 -7.08 7.45 7.53
CA THR A 60 -8.04 8.43 8.06
C THR A 60 -9.24 7.70 8.64
N ASN A 61 -9.62 8.01 9.88
CA ASN A 61 -10.68 7.32 10.60
C ASN A 61 -10.46 5.79 10.60
N ASN A 62 -9.22 5.35 10.85
CA ASN A 62 -8.79 3.95 10.82
C ASN A 62 -8.99 3.24 9.46
N THR A 63 -9.17 3.99 8.36
CA THR A 63 -9.34 3.43 7.01
C THR A 63 -8.12 3.75 6.15
N PRO A 64 -7.35 2.75 5.70
CA PRO A 64 -6.18 2.96 4.85
C PRO A 64 -6.56 3.16 3.39
N ARG A 65 -5.84 4.05 2.70
CA ARG A 65 -5.84 4.22 1.24
C ARG A 65 -4.40 4.26 0.74
N VAL A 66 -4.18 3.77 -0.47
CA VAL A 66 -2.85 3.76 -1.12
C VAL A 66 -2.86 4.74 -2.29
N GLU A 67 -1.85 5.60 -2.33
CA GLU A 67 -1.57 6.53 -3.43
C GLU A 67 -0.21 6.18 -4.02
N PHE A 68 -0.14 5.85 -5.31
CA PHE A 68 1.14 5.58 -5.98
C PHE A 68 1.81 6.89 -6.39
N GLU A 69 3.12 6.98 -6.18
CA GLU A 69 3.90 8.10 -6.70
C GLU A 69 4.01 7.98 -8.23
N ARG A 70 3.88 9.11 -8.95
CA ARG A 70 3.94 9.18 -10.42
C ARG A 70 5.35 9.43 -10.92
#